data_AF-A0A5C5SHZ8-F1
#
_entry.id   AF-A0A5C5SHZ8-F1
#
_cell.length_a   1.000
_cell.length_b   1.000
_cell.length_c   1.000
_cell.angle_alpha   90.00
_cell.angle_beta   90.00
_cell.angle_gamma   90.00
#
_symmetry.space_group_name_H-M   'P 1'
#
loop_
_entity.id
_entity.type
_entity.pdbx_description
1 polymer ?
#
loop_
_entity_poly.entity_id
_entity_poly.type
_entity_poly.pdbx_seq_one_letter_code
_entity_poly.pdbx_strand_id
1 'polypeptide(L)'
;MEQKLAVTNDVLFFAFKYALGSSSDESVLVIDTLKENIKSIEAVDLREYIREIYEFRNSGKITDEAAWLDFVDYLQEELQSRE
;
A
#
# COMPACT_ATOMS: atom_id res chain seq x y z
N MET A 1 26.56 9.37 8.43
CA MET A 1 25.72 9.94 7.35
C MET A 1 24.74 8.84 7.00
N GLU A 2 23.52 8.91 7.52
CA GLU A 2 22.49 7.93 7.15
C GLU A 2 22.22 8.11 5.66
N GLN A 3 22.64 7.13 4.86
CA GLN A 3 22.15 7.05 3.49
C GLN A 3 20.68 6.71 3.62
N LYS A 4 19.82 7.73 3.57
CA LYS A 4 18.39 7.54 3.43
C LYS A 4 18.21 6.88 2.07
N LEU A 5 18.13 5.55 2.05
CA LEU A 5 17.78 4.77 0.87
C LEU A 5 16.54 5.46 0.29
N ALA A 6 16.69 6.10 -0.86
CA ALA A 6 15.56 6.68 -1.56
C ALA A 6 14.69 5.50 -1.98
N VAL A 7 13.64 5.24 -1.20
CA VAL A 7 12.70 4.18 -1.52
C VAL A 7 11.97 4.65 -2.77
N THR A 8 12.24 3.98 -3.89
CA THR A 8 11.55 4.28 -5.14
C THR A 8 10.14 3.68 -5.12
N ASN A 9 9.22 4.23 -5.90
CA ASN A 9 7.86 3.68 -6.00
C ASN A 9 7.85 2.20 -6.41
N ASP A 10 8.80 1.77 -7.24
CA ASP A 10 8.96 0.35 -7.61
C ASP A 10 9.21 -0.56 -6.40
N VAL A 11 10.04 -0.11 -5.44
CA VAL A 11 10.34 -0.87 -4.22
C VAL A 11 9.13 -0.92 -3.31
N LEU A 12 8.40 0.19 -3.17
CA LEU A 12 7.15 0.23 -2.43
C LEU A 12 6.10 -0.70 -3.03
N PHE A 13 5.96 -0.69 -4.37
CA PHE A 13 5.00 -1.52 -5.08
C PHE A 13 5.36 -3.00 -4.96
N PHE A 14 6.64 -3.35 -5.04
CA PHE A 14 7.10 -4.71 -4.82
C PHE A 14 6.79 -5.20 -3.40
N ALA A 15 7.12 -4.41 -2.38
CA ALA A 15 6.84 -4.73 -0.98
C ALA A 15 5.33 -4.90 -0.74
N PHE A 16 4.51 -4.04 -1.32
CA PHE A 16 3.05 -4.12 -1.30
C PHE A 16 2.53 -5.43 -1.89
N LYS A 17 2.95 -5.79 -3.11
CA LYS A 17 2.50 -7.02 -3.78
C LYS A 17 2.93 -8.27 -3.01
N TYR A 18 4.11 -8.24 -2.38
CA TYR A 18 4.57 -9.31 -1.49
C TYR A 18 3.66 -9.42 -0.25
N ALA A 19 3.39 -8.30 0.42
CA ALA A 19 2.60 -8.27 1.65
C ALA A 19 1.14 -8.66 1.44
N LEU A 20 0.54 -8.28 0.30
CA LEU A 20 -0.84 -8.64 -0.06
C LEU A 20 -1.16 -10.14 0.03
N GLY A 21 -0.16 -11.00 -0.21
CA GLY A 21 -0.28 -12.45 -0.11
C GLY A 21 0.42 -13.07 1.10
N SER A 22 0.93 -12.26 2.02
CA SER A 22 1.71 -12.68 3.20
C SER A 22 0.90 -12.59 4.49
N SER A 23 1.40 -13.14 5.59
CA SER A 23 0.78 -13.05 6.92
C SER A 23 0.58 -11.60 7.45
N SER A 24 -0.09 -11.51 8.59
CA SER A 24 -0.53 -10.28 9.24
C SER A 24 0.58 -9.30 9.57
N ASP A 25 1.70 -9.81 10.08
CA ASP A 25 2.75 -8.95 10.63
C ASP A 25 3.51 -8.22 9.50
N GLU A 26 3.71 -8.86 8.35
CA GLU A 26 4.29 -8.21 7.18
C GLU A 26 3.33 -7.19 6.55
N SER A 27 2.03 -7.49 6.55
CA SER A 27 1.01 -6.58 6.03
C SER A 27 1.00 -5.24 6.77
N VAL A 28 1.01 -5.29 8.11
CA VAL A 28 1.05 -4.07 8.94
C VAL A 28 2.31 -3.24 8.67
N LEU A 29 3.49 -3.88 8.67
CA LEU A 29 4.76 -3.20 8.46
C LEU A 29 4.84 -2.51 7.08
N VAL A 30 4.33 -3.17 6.04
CA VAL A 30 4.31 -2.62 4.69
C VAL A 30 3.29 -1.49 4.56
N ILE A 31 2.10 -1.62 5.14
CA ILE A 31 1.10 -0.54 5.19
C ILE A 31 1.68 0.71 5.86
N ASP A 32 2.34 0.56 7.01
CA ASP A 32 2.94 1.69 7.72
C ASP A 32 4.07 2.34 6.88
N THR A 33 4.90 1.52 6.24
CA THR A 33 5.95 2.02 5.33
C THR A 33 5.35 2.81 4.15
N LEU A 34 4.25 2.34 3.57
CA LEU A 34 3.55 3.05 2.49
C LEU A 34 2.97 4.38 2.98
N LYS A 35 2.38 4.42 4.19
CA LYS A 35 1.87 5.65 4.81
C LYS A 35 2.98 6.66 5.07
N GLU A 36 4.15 6.22 5.54
CA GLU A 36 5.30 7.10 5.76
C GLU A 36 5.83 7.74 4.46
N ASN A 37 5.70 7.03 3.33
CA ASN A 37 6.16 7.47 2.02
C ASN A 37 5.03 8.00 1.14
N ILE A 38 3.83 8.21 1.69
CA ILE A 38 2.63 8.52 0.91
C ILE A 38 2.81 9.74 0.00
N LYS A 39 3.53 10.77 0.48
CA LYS A 39 3.77 12.03 -0.23
C LYS A 39 4.63 11.89 -1.49
N SER A 40 5.44 10.84 -1.58
CA SER A 40 6.26 10.54 -2.77
C SER A 40 5.58 9.60 -3.77
N ILE A 41 4.46 8.98 -3.38
CA ILE A 41 3.68 8.10 -4.25
C ILE A 41 2.78 8.98 -5.12
N GLU A 42 2.74 8.77 -6.44
CA GLU A 42 1.89 9.58 -7.32
C GLU A 42 0.41 9.16 -7.23
N ALA A 43 -0.51 10.06 -7.57
CA ALA A 43 -1.94 9.76 -7.54
C ALA A 43 -2.33 8.59 -8.48
N VAL A 44 -1.58 8.35 -9.56
CA VAL A 44 -1.79 7.19 -10.42
C VAL A 44 -1.46 5.89 -9.69
N ASP A 45 -0.36 5.87 -8.93
CA ASP A 45 0.08 4.72 -8.14
C ASP A 45 -0.86 4.44 -6.96
N LEU A 46 -1.39 5.49 -6.31
CA LEU A 46 -2.42 5.33 -5.27
C LEU A 46 -3.66 4.60 -5.79
N ARG A 47 -4.14 4.95 -6.99
CA ARG A 47 -5.27 4.24 -7.62
C ARG A 47 -4.92 2.80 -7.95
N GLU A 48 -3.68 2.54 -8.35
CA GLU A 48 -3.19 1.20 -8.62
C GLU A 48 -3.16 0.33 -7.35
N TYR A 49 -2.67 0.86 -6.22
CA TYR A 49 -2.73 0.16 -4.93
C TYR A 49 -4.16 -0.24 -4.55
N ILE A 50 -5.11 0.69 -4.68
CA ILE A 50 -6.53 0.44 -4.38
C ILE A 50 -7.10 -0.65 -5.28
N ARG A 51 -6.83 -0.58 -6.59
CA ARG A 51 -7.26 -1.58 -7.56
C ARG A 51 -6.76 -2.97 -7.20
N GLU A 52 -5.46 -3.08 -6.91
CA GLU A 52 -4.81 -4.34 -6.56
C GLU A 52 -5.36 -4.96 -5.28
N ILE A 53 -5.63 -4.16 -4.24
CA ILE A 53 -6.27 -4.65 -3.00
C ILE A 53 -7.64 -5.27 -3.30
N TYR A 54 -8.47 -4.58 -4.09
CA TYR A 54 -9.79 -5.11 -4.46
C TYR A 54 -9.71 -6.34 -5.36
N GLU A 55 -8.79 -6.38 -6.32
CA GLU A 55 -8.56 -7.56 -7.17
C GLU A 55 -8.13 -8.77 -6.32
N PHE A 56 -7.21 -8.58 -5.39
CA PHE A 56 -6.74 -9.64 -4.52
C PHE A 56 -7.82 -10.14 -3.55
N ARG A 57 -8.61 -9.21 -2.99
CA ARG A 57 -9.80 -9.52 -2.17
C ARG A 57 -10.80 -10.39 -2.94
N ASN A 58 -11.14 -10.00 -4.16
CA ASN A 58 -12.09 -10.75 -5.00
C ASN A 58 -11.60 -12.17 -5.34
N SER A 59 -10.28 -12.40 -5.28
CA SER A 59 -9.69 -13.73 -5.47
C SER A 59 -9.79 -14.65 -4.25
N GLY A 60 -10.22 -14.13 -3.09
CA GLY A 60 -10.33 -14.88 -1.83
C GLY A 60 -8.98 -15.23 -1.18
N LYS A 61 -7.89 -14.59 -1.62
CA LYS A 61 -6.51 -14.86 -1.17
C LYS A 61 -5.98 -13.82 -0.20
N ILE A 62 -6.77 -12.80 0.12
CA ILE A 62 -6.34 -11.72 0.99
C ILE A 62 -6.31 -12.19 2.44
N THR A 63 -5.16 -12.04 3.06
CA THR A 63 -4.94 -12.12 4.50
C THR A 63 -5.14 -10.74 5.09
N ASP A 64 -5.62 -10.67 6.34
CA ASP A 64 -5.79 -9.39 7.05
C ASP A 64 -6.63 -8.36 6.30
N GLU A 65 -7.72 -8.84 5.69
CA GLU A 65 -8.64 -8.06 4.85
C GLU A 65 -9.04 -6.73 5.50
N ALA A 66 -9.32 -6.72 6.79
CA ALA A 66 -9.70 -5.51 7.52
C ALA A 66 -8.60 -4.43 7.46
N ALA A 67 -7.33 -4.80 7.69
CA ALA A 67 -6.22 -3.86 7.64
C ALA A 67 -5.99 -3.29 6.24
N TRP A 68 -6.16 -4.13 5.20
CA TRP A 68 -6.06 -3.68 3.81
C TRP A 68 -7.23 -2.78 3.40
N LEU A 69 -8.45 -3.05 3.88
CA LEU A 69 -9.60 -2.19 3.63
C LEU A 69 -9.49 -0.85 4.36
N ASP A 70 -9.05 -0.84 5.62
CA ASP A 70 -8.74 0.40 6.34
C ASP A 70 -7.65 1.21 5.61
N PHE A 71 -6.67 0.52 5.01
CA PHE A 71 -5.66 1.17 4.18
C PHE A 71 -6.23 1.71 2.87
N VAL A 72 -7.18 1.02 2.23
CA VAL A 72 -7.90 1.56 1.06
C VAL A 72 -8.63 2.85 1.41
N ASP A 73 -9.34 2.89 2.52
CA ASP A 73 -10.05 4.10 2.96
C ASP A 73 -9.07 5.27 3.13
N TYR A 74 -7.92 5.01 3.76
CA TYR A 74 -6.83 5.99 3.86
C TYR A 74 -6.32 6.47 2.49
N LEU A 75 -6.10 5.56 1.53
CA LEU A 75 -5.64 5.92 0.18
C LEU A 75 -6.68 6.74 -0.59
N GLN A 76 -7.97 6.47 -0.38
CA GLN A 76 -9.07 7.25 -0.97
C GLN A 76 -9.12 8.67 -0.40
N GLU A 77 -8.98 8.82 0.92
CA GLU A 77 -8.89 10.14 1.56
C GLU A 77 -7.69 10.94 1.04
N GLU A 78 -6.53 10.29 0.92
CA GLU A 78 -5.31 10.92 0.38
C GLU A 78 -5.47 11.34 -1.09
N LEU A 79 -6.10 10.50 -1.92
CA LEU A 79 -6.42 10.86 -3.31
C LEU A 79 -7.35 12.07 -3.37
N GLN A 80 -8.42 12.06 -2.58
CA GLN A 80 -9.38 13.17 -2.52
C GLN A 80 -8.73 14.46 -2.01
N SER A 81 -7.75 14.37 -1.10
CA SER A 81 -6.99 15.53 -0.62
C SER A 81 -6.10 16.17 -1.69
N ARG A 82 -5.76 15.44 -2.77
CA ARG A 82 -4.85 15.91 -3.82
C ARG A 82 -5.58 16.49 -5.03
N GLU A 83 -6.86 16.14 -5.18
CA GLU A 83 -7.75 16.61 -6.25
C GLU A 83 -8.50 17.90 -5.86
#